data_AF-A0A7S3CQZ1-F1
#
_entry.id   AF-A0A7S3CQZ1-F1
#
_cell.length_a   1.000
_cell.length_b   1.000
_cell.length_c   1.000
_cell.angle_alpha   90.00
_cell.angle_beta   90.00
_cell.angle_gamma   90.00
#
_symmetry.space_group_name_H-M   'P 1'
#
loop_
_entity.id
_entity.type
_entity.pdbx_description
1 polymer ?
#
loop_
_entity_poly.entity_id
_entity_poly.type
_entity_poly.pdbx_seq_one_letter_code
_entity_poly.pdbx_strand_id
1 'polypeptide(L)'
;KARDIYREKVDLAVLLGPAVFLQGLQYEALKRLSSIDFIWNYLQEYHFLEFQTSDAWVLDGYKRIRRPLTSFFKLLCLTQPKVCNETLQFDVFREDSLDKEVRESDIFESHSNQGTSIKNLQHMSQLYRSNLFQRFDYGSQKNNETYGQEEPPLISLACISTPLSLFIAEKDQFSSLDDEYRLLDELKMECSS
;
A
#
# COMPACT_ATOMS: atom_id res chain seq x y z
N LYS A 1 -11.08 4.46 22.42
CA LYS A 1 -11.57 3.20 23.02
C LYS A 1 -10.79 1.97 22.57
N ALA A 2 -10.84 1.50 21.31
CA ALA A 2 -10.03 0.33 20.91
C ALA A 2 -8.51 0.58 20.98
N ARG A 3 -8.05 1.76 20.53
CA ARG A 3 -6.63 2.15 20.55
C ARG A 3 -6.01 2.18 21.95
N ASP A 4 -6.78 2.57 22.96
CA ASP A 4 -6.31 2.69 24.35
C ASP A 4 -6.10 1.32 25.01
N ILE A 5 -6.94 0.33 24.65
CA ILE A 5 -6.86 -1.04 25.18
C ILE A 5 -5.56 -1.75 24.78
N TYR A 6 -5.01 -1.44 23.60
CA TYR A 6 -3.78 -2.07 23.13
C TYR A 6 -2.52 -1.45 23.74
N ARG A 7 -2.56 -0.18 24.14
CA ARG A 7 -1.40 0.52 24.73
C ARG A 7 -0.87 -0.18 25.98
N GLU A 8 -1.77 -0.72 26.80
CA GLU A 8 -1.44 -1.40 28.05
C GLU A 8 -1.08 -2.88 27.88
N LYS A 9 -1.20 -3.43 26.66
CA LYS A 9 -1.01 -4.86 26.38
C LYS A 9 0.24 -5.17 25.57
N VAL A 10 0.92 -4.15 25.06
CA VAL A 10 2.11 -4.30 24.22
C VAL A 10 3.29 -3.72 24.98
N ASP A 11 4.15 -4.59 25.48
CA ASP A 11 5.35 -4.21 26.22
C ASP A 11 6.45 -3.66 25.29
N LEU A 12 6.52 -4.17 24.06
CA LEU A 12 7.46 -3.75 23.03
C LEU A 12 6.88 -4.08 21.65
N ALA A 13 6.91 -3.12 20.73
CA ALA A 13 6.65 -3.37 19.31
C ALA A 13 7.97 -3.37 18.53
N VAL A 14 8.27 -4.48 17.86
CA VAL A 14 9.43 -4.61 16.97
C VAL A 14 8.95 -4.41 15.54
N LEU A 15 9.43 -3.35 14.89
CA LEU A 15 9.06 -2.98 13.53
C LEU A 15 10.22 -3.32 12.58
N LEU A 16 9.94 -4.14 11.57
CA LEU A 16 10.89 -4.53 10.52
C LEU A 16 10.49 -3.83 9.23
N GLY A 17 11.27 -2.86 8.75
CA GLY A 17 10.93 -2.04 7.59
C GLY A 17 9.60 -1.27 7.74
N PRO A 18 9.48 -0.35 8.72
CA PRO A 18 8.22 0.36 8.96
C PRO A 18 7.84 1.34 7.84
N ALA A 19 6.95 0.91 6.96
CA ALA A 19 6.40 1.74 5.88
C ALA A 19 5.32 2.75 6.35
N VAL A 20 5.75 3.87 6.93
CA VAL A 20 4.86 4.97 7.37
C VAL A 20 4.73 6.07 6.30
N PHE A 21 5.88 6.52 5.79
CA PHE A 21 5.96 7.42 4.65
C PHE A 21 6.47 6.65 3.44
N LEU A 22 5.90 6.96 2.28
CA LEU A 22 6.13 6.23 1.04
C LEU A 22 6.78 7.12 -0.02
N GLN A 23 7.36 8.27 0.34
CA GLN A 23 7.86 9.22 -0.65
C GLN A 23 9.05 8.64 -1.42
N GLY A 24 9.86 7.83 -0.75
CA GLY A 24 11.00 7.11 -1.29
C GLY A 24 10.69 5.78 -1.97
N LEU A 25 9.41 5.44 -2.17
CA LEU A 25 8.98 4.23 -2.87
C LEU A 25 9.74 4.08 -4.19
N GLN A 26 10.27 2.90 -4.51
CA GLN A 26 11.07 2.68 -5.73
C GLN A 26 10.27 1.99 -6.85
N TYR A 27 9.12 1.38 -6.54
CA TYR A 27 8.29 0.67 -7.52
C TYR A 27 7.55 1.62 -8.47
N GLU A 28 8.06 1.74 -9.70
CA GLU A 28 7.51 2.62 -10.74
C GLU A 28 6.05 2.30 -11.11
N ALA A 29 5.65 1.02 -11.13
CA ALA A 29 4.27 0.63 -11.36
C ALA A 29 3.32 1.22 -10.31
N LEU A 30 3.69 1.16 -9.03
CA LEU A 30 2.89 1.72 -7.92
C LEU A 30 2.85 3.25 -7.99
N LYS A 31 3.97 3.91 -8.31
CA LYS A 31 3.99 5.37 -8.53
C LYS A 31 3.07 5.79 -9.66
N ARG A 32 3.11 5.09 -10.80
CA ARG A 32 2.24 5.38 -11.94
C ARG A 32 0.78 5.16 -11.60
N LEU A 33 0.44 4.05 -10.95
CA LEU A 33 -0.92 3.77 -10.47
C LEU A 33 -1.43 4.87 -9.52
N SER A 34 -0.55 5.44 -8.69
CA SER A 34 -0.94 6.53 -7.81
C SER A 34 -1.44 7.77 -8.56
N SER A 35 -0.93 8.00 -9.78
CA SER A 35 -1.26 9.16 -10.61
C SER A 35 -2.54 8.99 -11.44
N ILE A 36 -3.23 7.84 -11.36
CA ILE A 36 -4.39 7.51 -12.21
C ILE A 36 -5.64 7.39 -11.34
N ASP A 37 -6.27 8.50 -10.95
CA ASP A 37 -7.43 8.46 -10.04
C ASP A 37 -8.65 7.73 -10.59
N PHE A 38 -8.89 7.86 -11.90
CA PHE A 38 -10.04 7.23 -12.56
C PHE A 38 -10.05 5.70 -12.40
N ILE A 39 -8.88 5.06 -12.26
CA ILE A 39 -8.81 3.60 -12.11
C ILE A 39 -9.51 3.14 -10.84
N TRP A 40 -9.35 3.88 -9.74
CA TRP A 40 -9.89 3.48 -8.44
C TRP A 40 -11.42 3.59 -8.43
N ASN A 41 -11.94 4.69 -8.98
CA ASN A 41 -13.38 4.91 -9.12
C ASN A 41 -14.02 3.84 -10.02
N TYR A 42 -13.38 3.54 -11.16
CA TYR A 42 -13.84 2.49 -12.07
C TYR A 42 -13.86 1.12 -11.37
N LEU A 43 -12.78 0.74 -10.70
CA LEU A 43 -12.70 -0.56 -10.01
C LEU A 43 -13.75 -0.67 -8.89
N GLN A 44 -13.98 0.40 -8.14
CA GLN A 44 -15.01 0.43 -7.10
C GLN A 44 -16.43 0.35 -7.67
N GLU A 45 -16.74 1.11 -8.73
CA GLU A 45 -18.06 1.13 -9.38
C GLU A 45 -18.46 -0.26 -9.90
N TYR A 46 -17.50 -0.99 -10.45
CA TYR A 46 -17.72 -2.35 -10.96
C TYR A 46 -17.53 -3.45 -9.89
N HIS A 47 -17.45 -3.07 -8.60
CA HIS A 47 -17.32 -3.98 -7.45
C HIS A 47 -16.11 -4.93 -7.50
N PHE A 48 -14.98 -4.46 -8.05
CA PHE A 48 -13.69 -5.13 -7.91
C PHE A 48 -13.12 -4.76 -6.55
N LEU A 49 -13.36 -5.62 -5.57
CA LEU A 49 -12.98 -5.37 -4.17
C LEU A 49 -11.60 -5.97 -3.83
N GLU A 50 -11.13 -6.95 -4.60
CA GLU A 50 -9.92 -7.73 -4.31
C GLU A 50 -8.92 -7.64 -5.47
N PHE A 51 -7.64 -7.57 -5.10
CA PHE A 51 -6.47 -7.68 -5.95
C PHE A 51 -5.69 -8.93 -5.52
N GLN A 52 -5.47 -9.87 -6.44
CA GLN A 52 -4.68 -11.08 -6.19
C GLN A 52 -3.49 -11.11 -7.14
N THR A 53 -2.30 -11.39 -6.60
CA THR A 53 -1.03 -11.43 -7.35
C THR A 53 -0.66 -12.81 -7.88
N SER A 54 -1.43 -13.87 -7.60
CA SER A 54 -1.11 -15.21 -8.10
C SER A 54 -1.37 -15.36 -9.62
N ASP A 55 -0.32 -15.72 -10.35
CA ASP A 55 -0.23 -15.79 -11.82
C ASP A 55 -1.18 -16.79 -12.51
N ALA A 56 -1.92 -17.63 -11.78
CA ALA A 56 -2.90 -18.53 -12.40
C ALA A 56 -4.21 -17.82 -12.81
N TRP A 57 -4.55 -16.70 -12.18
CA TRP A 57 -5.86 -16.04 -12.35
C TRP A 57 -5.82 -14.78 -13.19
N VAL A 58 -4.66 -14.19 -13.45
CA VAL A 58 -4.62 -13.01 -14.34
C VAL A 58 -4.94 -13.45 -15.77
N LEU A 59 -4.27 -14.48 -16.30
CA LEU A 59 -4.51 -14.98 -17.66
C LEU A 59 -5.79 -15.83 -17.80
N ASP A 60 -6.22 -16.60 -16.80
CA ASP A 60 -7.51 -17.32 -16.84
C ASP A 60 -8.69 -16.42 -16.45
N GLY A 61 -8.46 -15.44 -15.56
CA GLY A 61 -9.40 -14.36 -15.25
C GLY A 61 -9.68 -13.48 -16.47
N TYR A 62 -8.70 -13.19 -17.33
CA TYR A 62 -8.97 -12.52 -18.62
C TYR A 62 -9.99 -13.26 -19.50
N LYS A 63 -10.16 -14.58 -19.33
CA LYS A 63 -11.18 -15.38 -20.03
C LYS A 63 -12.54 -15.39 -19.30
N ARG A 64 -12.56 -15.14 -17.99
CA ARG A 64 -13.77 -15.19 -17.13
C ARG A 64 -14.30 -13.81 -16.71
N ILE A 65 -13.52 -12.76 -16.95
CA ILE A 65 -13.86 -11.36 -16.75
C ILE A 65 -14.97 -10.97 -17.72
N ARG A 66 -16.07 -10.40 -17.17
CA ARG A 66 -17.17 -9.80 -17.94
C ARG A 66 -16.60 -8.86 -19.02
N ARG A 67 -17.07 -8.99 -20.26
CA ARG A 67 -16.64 -8.23 -21.47
C ARG A 67 -16.26 -6.75 -21.29
N PRO A 68 -16.88 -5.91 -20.44
CA PRO A 68 -16.44 -4.51 -20.25
C PRO A 68 -15.04 -4.35 -19.63
N LEU A 69 -14.63 -5.23 -18.70
CA LEU A 69 -13.35 -5.06 -18.01
C LEU A 69 -12.16 -5.41 -18.89
N THR A 70 -12.30 -6.41 -19.77
CA THR A 70 -11.24 -6.70 -20.75
C THR A 70 -11.00 -5.52 -21.67
N SER A 71 -12.04 -4.72 -21.98
CA SER A 71 -11.90 -3.47 -22.72
C SER A 71 -11.24 -2.35 -21.91
N PHE A 72 -11.58 -2.20 -20.62
CA PHE A 72 -10.96 -1.19 -19.75
C PHE A 72 -9.48 -1.48 -19.49
N PHE A 73 -9.14 -2.70 -19.08
CA PHE A 73 -7.73 -3.08 -18.88
C PHE A 73 -6.95 -3.01 -20.18
N LYS A 74 -7.53 -3.42 -21.33
CA LYS A 74 -6.91 -3.16 -22.64
C LYS A 74 -6.70 -1.67 -22.88
N LEU A 75 -7.69 -0.81 -22.62
CA LEU A 75 -7.56 0.63 -22.80
C LEU A 75 -6.52 1.24 -21.86
N LEU A 76 -6.49 0.82 -20.59
CA LEU A 76 -5.47 1.18 -19.62
C LEU A 76 -4.08 0.74 -20.11
N CYS A 77 -3.94 -0.48 -20.62
CA CYS A 77 -2.67 -0.96 -21.17
C CYS A 77 -2.27 -0.27 -22.48
N LEU A 78 -3.23 0.13 -23.31
CA LEU A 78 -2.98 0.90 -24.52
C LEU A 78 -2.54 2.34 -24.20
N THR A 79 -3.08 2.93 -23.14
CA THR A 79 -2.77 4.32 -22.74
C THR A 79 -1.59 4.41 -21.79
N GLN A 80 -1.39 3.39 -20.94
CA GLN A 80 -0.33 3.28 -19.94
C GLN A 80 0.41 1.94 -20.08
N PRO A 81 1.11 1.71 -21.20
CA PRO A 81 1.75 0.43 -21.50
C PRO A 81 2.75 0.01 -20.44
N LYS A 82 3.43 0.96 -19.79
CA LYS A 82 4.40 0.67 -18.71
C LYS A 82 3.75 0.07 -17.47
N VAL A 83 2.54 0.51 -17.10
CA VAL A 83 1.80 -0.07 -15.98
C VAL A 83 1.56 -1.55 -16.26
N CYS A 84 1.05 -1.89 -17.46
CA CYS A 84 0.72 -3.28 -17.80
C CYS A 84 1.92 -4.18 -18.10
N ASN A 85 3.00 -3.62 -18.66
CA ASN A 85 4.21 -4.39 -18.92
C ASN A 85 4.94 -4.72 -17.61
N GLU A 86 4.83 -3.85 -16.60
CA GLU A 86 5.30 -4.10 -15.23
C GLU A 86 4.28 -4.90 -14.39
N THR A 87 3.01 -4.97 -14.81
CA THR A 87 1.96 -5.72 -14.07
C THR A 87 2.16 -7.24 -14.15
N LEU A 88 2.82 -7.73 -15.20
CA LEU A 88 3.26 -9.13 -15.32
C LEU A 88 4.47 -9.44 -14.42
N GLN A 89 4.96 -8.44 -13.68
CA GLN A 89 5.98 -8.53 -12.64
C GLN A 89 5.55 -7.66 -11.45
N PHE A 90 4.29 -7.75 -10.98
CA PHE A 90 3.92 -7.33 -9.61
C PHE A 90 4.58 -8.26 -8.58
N ASP A 91 5.88 -8.59 -8.77
CA ASP A 91 6.78 -8.99 -7.72
C ASP A 91 7.05 -7.74 -6.87
N VAL A 92 6.02 -7.26 -6.18
CA VAL A 92 6.09 -6.14 -5.21
C VAL A 92 7.06 -6.47 -4.08
N PHE A 93 7.53 -7.71 -4.01
CA PHE A 93 8.55 -8.20 -3.12
C PHE A 93 9.63 -8.98 -3.87
N ARG A 94 9.99 -8.56 -5.11
CA ARG A 94 11.14 -9.15 -5.81
C ARG A 94 12.42 -8.77 -5.09
N GLU A 95 12.70 -9.50 -4.03
CA GLU A 95 13.93 -9.36 -3.29
C GLU A 95 14.99 -10.16 -4.03
N ASP A 96 15.75 -9.47 -4.89
CA ASP A 96 16.89 -10.06 -5.61
C ASP A 96 18.00 -10.51 -4.62
N SER A 97 17.95 -10.06 -3.36
CA SER A 97 18.87 -10.46 -2.30
C SER A 97 18.51 -11.79 -1.61
N LEU A 98 17.30 -12.32 -1.80
CA LEU A 98 16.97 -13.67 -1.35
C LEU A 98 17.74 -14.71 -2.19
N ASP A 99 18.22 -15.75 -1.52
CA ASP A 99 18.78 -16.91 -2.19
C ASP A 99 17.77 -17.42 -3.22
N LYS A 100 18.26 -17.59 -4.45
CA LYS A 100 17.44 -17.98 -5.59
C LYS A 100 16.62 -19.24 -5.29
N GLU A 101 17.20 -20.20 -4.56
CA GLU A 101 16.55 -21.43 -4.12
C GLU A 101 15.36 -21.21 -3.19
N VAL A 102 15.44 -20.22 -2.29
CA VAL A 102 14.32 -19.87 -1.39
C VAL A 102 13.21 -19.17 -2.17
N ARG A 103 13.58 -18.22 -3.03
CA ARG A 103 12.63 -17.44 -3.84
C ARG A 103 11.87 -18.32 -4.84
N GLU A 104 12.55 -19.29 -5.45
CA GLU A 104 11.97 -20.23 -6.43
C GLU A 104 11.42 -21.50 -5.74
N SER A 105 11.34 -21.52 -4.40
CA SER A 105 10.71 -22.65 -3.70
C SER A 105 9.20 -22.60 -3.87
N ASP A 106 8.59 -23.74 -4.15
CA ASP A 106 7.12 -23.89 -4.28
C ASP A 106 6.36 -23.30 -3.07
N ILE A 107 6.97 -23.38 -1.88
CA ILE A 107 6.39 -22.84 -0.64
C ILE A 107 6.39 -21.31 -0.66
N PHE A 108 7.48 -20.68 -1.10
CA PHE A 108 7.55 -19.23 -1.17
C PHE A 108 6.61 -18.69 -2.26
N GLU A 109 6.60 -19.29 -3.45
CA GLU A 109 5.71 -18.85 -4.54
C GLU A 109 4.22 -18.99 -4.19
N SER A 110 3.84 -20.09 -3.52
CA SER A 110 2.43 -20.33 -3.15
C SER A 110 1.90 -19.43 -2.03
N HIS A 111 2.78 -18.77 -1.27
CA HIS A 111 2.38 -18.02 -0.07
C HIS A 111 2.84 -16.55 -0.03
N SER A 112 3.80 -16.14 -0.87
CA SER A 112 4.32 -14.77 -0.93
C SER A 112 3.32 -13.77 -1.52
N ASN A 113 2.40 -14.26 -2.35
CA ASN A 113 1.51 -13.44 -3.18
C ASN A 113 0.04 -13.55 -2.75
N GLN A 114 -0.21 -13.21 -1.49
CA GLN A 114 -1.58 -13.16 -0.94
C GLN A 114 -2.29 -11.88 -1.37
N GLY A 115 -3.56 -12.01 -1.74
CA GLY A 115 -4.37 -10.89 -2.21
C GLY A 115 -4.59 -9.82 -1.14
N THR A 116 -4.89 -8.60 -1.60
CA THR A 116 -5.28 -7.46 -0.78
C THR A 116 -6.54 -6.81 -1.36
N SER A 117 -7.22 -5.95 -0.61
CA SER A 117 -8.32 -5.17 -1.18
C SER A 117 -7.82 -4.07 -2.13
N ILE A 118 -8.63 -3.74 -3.15
CA ILE A 118 -8.38 -2.59 -4.04
C ILE A 118 -8.35 -1.29 -3.24
N LYS A 119 -9.16 -1.19 -2.18
CA LYS A 119 -9.16 -0.04 -1.27
C LYS A 119 -7.81 0.15 -0.57
N ASN A 120 -7.11 -0.94 -0.24
CA ASN A 120 -5.78 -0.86 0.36
C ASN A 120 -4.75 -0.29 -0.64
N LEU A 121 -4.78 -0.75 -1.89
CA LEU A 121 -3.91 -0.20 -2.94
C LEU A 121 -4.21 1.28 -3.24
N GLN A 122 -5.48 1.66 -3.25
CA GLN A 122 -5.88 3.07 -3.37
C GLN A 122 -5.37 3.89 -2.17
N HIS A 123 -5.43 3.36 -0.95
CA HIS A 123 -4.91 4.05 0.22
C HIS A 123 -3.40 4.27 0.11
N MET A 124 -2.64 3.25 -0.31
CA MET A 124 -1.20 3.40 -0.57
C MET A 124 -0.90 4.49 -1.59
N SER A 125 -1.70 4.56 -2.68
CA SER A 125 -1.65 5.65 -3.66
C SER A 125 -1.92 7.02 -3.04
N GLN A 126 -2.91 7.13 -2.14
CA GLN A 126 -3.20 8.37 -1.42
C GLN A 126 -2.03 8.79 -0.52
N LEU A 127 -1.46 7.85 0.24
CA LEU A 127 -0.32 8.10 1.13
C LEU A 127 0.92 8.55 0.35
N TYR A 128 1.22 7.89 -0.77
CA TYR A 128 2.32 8.28 -1.67
C TYR A 128 2.15 9.72 -2.16
N ARG A 129 0.94 10.09 -2.61
CA ARG A 129 0.68 11.41 -3.18
C ARG A 129 0.60 12.52 -2.16
N SER A 130 -0.09 12.30 -1.05
CA SER A 130 -0.24 13.33 -0.02
C SER A 130 1.05 13.53 0.76
N ASN A 131 1.89 12.49 0.85
CA ASN A 131 3.05 12.44 1.72
C ASN A 131 2.70 12.66 3.21
N LEU A 132 1.47 12.28 3.58
CA LEU A 132 0.91 12.41 4.91
C LEU A 132 0.52 11.04 5.45
N PHE A 133 0.87 10.76 6.70
CA PHE A 133 0.37 9.58 7.38
C PHE A 133 -1.03 9.85 7.92
N GLN A 134 -2.04 9.39 7.18
CA GLN A 134 -3.44 9.75 7.40
C GLN A 134 -4.41 8.61 7.13
N ARG A 135 -5.64 8.75 7.60
CA ARG A 135 -6.71 7.79 7.28
C ARG A 135 -7.05 7.84 5.79
N PHE A 136 -7.75 6.81 5.32
CA PHE A 136 -8.24 6.73 3.95
C PHE A 136 -9.05 7.97 3.60
N ASP A 137 -8.75 8.58 2.45
CA ASP A 137 -9.48 9.71 1.93
C ASP A 137 -10.64 9.23 1.06
N TYR A 138 -11.87 9.47 1.49
CA TYR A 138 -13.08 9.14 0.73
C TYR A 138 -13.55 10.27 -0.19
N GLY A 139 -12.85 11.41 -0.21
CA GLY A 139 -13.29 12.67 -0.78
C GLY A 139 -14.16 13.49 0.19
N SER A 140 -14.18 14.82 0.01
CA SER A 140 -14.66 15.79 1.00
C SER A 140 -16.05 15.49 1.57
N GLN A 141 -17.03 15.15 0.71
CA GLN A 141 -18.38 14.83 1.16
C GLN A 141 -18.41 13.61 2.09
N LYS A 142 -17.74 12.52 1.68
CA LYS A 142 -17.77 11.26 2.42
C LYS A 142 -16.86 11.29 3.64
N ASN A 143 -15.77 12.05 3.60
CA ASN A 143 -14.96 12.38 4.77
C ASN A 143 -15.80 13.13 5.80
N ASN A 144 -16.61 14.11 5.40
CA ASN A 144 -17.44 14.83 6.34
C ASN A 144 -18.48 13.90 6.99
N GLU A 145 -19.09 12.99 6.24
CA GLU A 145 -19.99 11.96 6.80
C GLU A 145 -19.29 10.96 7.73
N THR A 146 -18.05 10.59 7.43
CA THR A 146 -17.33 9.49 8.12
C THR A 146 -16.49 9.98 9.29
N TYR A 147 -15.90 11.16 9.16
CA TYR A 147 -14.94 11.76 10.08
C TYR A 147 -15.43 13.08 10.70
N GLY A 148 -16.48 13.70 10.17
CA GLY A 148 -16.97 15.01 10.61
C GLY A 148 -16.14 16.21 10.10
N GLN A 149 -15.26 15.99 9.13
CA GLN A 149 -14.43 17.01 8.49
C GLN A 149 -14.15 16.64 7.03
N GLU A 150 -13.90 17.63 6.18
CA GLU A 150 -13.69 17.42 4.74
C GLU A 150 -12.38 16.69 4.41
N GLU A 151 -11.34 16.93 5.21
CA GLU A 151 -10.03 16.29 5.04
C GLU A 151 -9.91 15.01 5.86
N PRO A 152 -9.20 13.97 5.38
CA PRO A 152 -8.92 12.80 6.19
C PRO A 152 -8.08 13.17 7.42
N PRO A 153 -8.40 12.66 8.62
CA PRO A 153 -7.63 13.00 9.81
C PRO A 153 -6.24 12.36 9.76
N LEU A 154 -5.23 13.16 10.14
CA LEU A 154 -3.85 12.72 10.31
C LEU A 154 -3.74 11.72 11.47
N ILE A 155 -2.81 10.77 11.35
CA ILE A 155 -2.50 9.82 12.40
C ILE A 155 -1.23 10.31 13.11
N SER A 156 -1.39 10.89 14.30
CA SER A 156 -0.25 11.37 15.09
C SER A 156 0.61 10.21 15.61
N LEU A 157 1.87 10.20 15.17
CA LEU A 157 2.94 9.29 15.60
C LEU A 157 3.48 9.66 16.98
N ALA A 158 3.50 10.95 17.33
CA ALA A 158 3.89 11.47 18.63
C ALA A 158 3.09 10.88 19.80
N CYS A 159 1.87 10.42 19.52
CA CYS A 159 0.98 9.83 20.52
C CYS A 159 1.10 8.29 20.63
N ILE A 160 2.16 7.70 20.08
CA ILE A 160 2.50 6.29 20.29
C ILE A 160 3.32 6.17 21.58
N SER A 161 2.71 5.59 22.61
CA SER A 161 3.33 5.43 23.95
C SER A 161 4.04 4.09 24.14
N THR A 162 3.82 3.15 23.22
CA THR A 162 4.41 1.81 23.28
C THR A 162 5.90 1.89 22.94
N PRO A 163 6.81 1.25 23.71
CA PRO A 163 8.22 1.15 23.35
C PRO A 163 8.38 0.52 21.97
N LEU A 164 9.26 1.10 21.14
CA LEU A 164 9.48 0.66 19.76
C LEU A 164 10.95 0.25 19.55
N SER A 165 11.16 -0.82 18.79
CA SER A 165 12.46 -1.16 18.20
C SER A 165 12.31 -1.20 16.69
N LEU A 166 13.03 -0.33 15.97
CA LEU A 166 12.94 -0.22 14.52
C LEU A 166 14.18 -0.86 13.88
N PHE A 167 13.95 -1.72 12.89
CA PHE A 167 14.97 -2.25 12.00
C PHE A 167 14.76 -1.64 10.61
N ILE A 168 15.72 -0.81 10.20
CA ILE A 168 15.69 -0.05 8.95
C ILE A 168 16.76 -0.62 8.02
N ALA A 169 16.43 -0.81 6.75
CA ALA A 169 17.36 -1.30 5.73
C ALA A 169 17.70 -0.20 4.72
N GLU A 170 18.98 -0.08 4.38
CA GLU A 170 19.48 0.94 3.42
C GLU A 170 18.94 0.72 1.99
N LYS A 171 18.61 -0.51 1.64
CA LYS A 171 18.13 -0.91 0.30
C LYS A 171 16.65 -1.31 0.29
N ASP A 172 15.87 -0.80 1.23
CA ASP A 172 14.43 -0.99 1.23
C ASP A 172 13.80 -0.27 0.02
N GLN A 173 13.00 -1.00 -0.76
CA GLN A 173 12.34 -0.49 -1.96
C GLN A 173 10.99 0.19 -1.67
N PHE A 174 10.45 0.01 -0.47
CA PHE A 174 9.18 0.59 -0.02
C PHE A 174 9.34 1.91 0.72
N SER A 175 10.37 2.01 1.56
CA SER A 175 10.66 3.21 2.35
C SER A 175 12.12 3.60 2.20
N SER A 176 12.40 4.89 1.98
CA SER A 176 13.79 5.37 1.93
C SER A 176 14.34 5.66 3.32
N LEU A 177 15.67 5.78 3.43
CA LEU A 177 16.28 6.26 4.68
C LEU A 177 15.75 7.64 5.10
N ASP A 178 15.41 8.50 4.14
CA ASP A 178 14.83 9.82 4.44
C ASP A 178 13.42 9.71 5.05
N ASP A 179 12.59 8.80 4.53
CA ASP A 179 11.27 8.48 5.10
C ASP A 179 11.41 7.96 6.55
N GLU A 180 12.41 7.12 6.79
CA GLU A 180 12.68 6.50 8.09
C GLU A 180 13.24 7.49 9.10
N TYR A 181 14.12 8.41 8.69
CA TYR A 181 14.58 9.50 9.55
C TYR A 181 13.43 10.44 9.92
N ARG A 182 12.54 10.75 8.97
CA ARG A 182 11.32 11.52 9.26
C ARG A 182 10.45 10.80 10.29
N LEU A 183 10.26 9.48 10.15
CA LEU A 183 9.53 8.68 11.14
C LEU A 183 10.15 8.80 12.53
N LEU A 184 11.48 8.65 12.64
CA LEU A 184 12.18 8.77 13.92
C LEU A 184 12.04 10.17 14.55
N ASP A 185 11.97 11.22 13.75
CA ASP A 185 11.78 12.58 14.25
C ASP A 185 10.33 12.83 14.70
N GLU A 186 9.33 12.38 13.93
CA GLU A 186 7.91 12.49 14.31
C GLU A 186 7.56 11.64 15.55
N LEU A 187 8.25 10.53 15.79
CA LEU A 187 8.09 9.70 16.99
C LEU A 187 8.63 10.37 18.27
N LYS A 188 9.59 11.29 18.14
CA LYS A 188 10.18 12.02 19.29
C LYS A 188 9.39 13.26 19.68
N MET A 189 8.41 13.65 18.87
CA MET A 189 7.59 14.83 19.16
C MET A 189 6.69 14.61 20.37
N GLU A 190 6.32 15.70 21.04
CA GLU A 190 5.35 15.66 22.12
C GLU A 190 3.94 15.39 21.56
N CYS A 191 3.18 14.50 22.21
CA CYS A 191 1.79 14.26 21.87
C CYS A 191 0.96 15.50 22.22
N SER A 192 0.57 16.29 21.21
CA SER A 192 -0.35 17.40 21.39
C SER A 192 -1.78 16.87 21.62
N SER A 193 -2.40 17.38 22.69
CA SER A 193 -3.75 17.03 23.17
C SER A 193 -4.86 17.55 22.26
#